data_AF-A0A2H9QDH8-F1
#
_entry.id   AF-A0A2H9QDH8-F1
#
_cell.length_a   1.000
_cell.length_b   1.000
_cell.length_c   1.000
_cell.angle_alpha   90.00
_cell.angle_beta   90.00
_cell.angle_gamma   90.00
#
_symmetry.space_group_name_H-M   'P 1'
#
loop_
_entity.id
_entity.type
_entity.pdbx_description
1 polymer ?
#
loop_
_entity_poly.entity_id
_entity_poly.type
_entity_poly.pdbx_seq_one_letter_code
_entity_poly.pdbx_strand_id
1 'polypeptide(L)'
;TNSEYLKKIIWQLVTTLYAGANLSVALNSIVHMLVDYNRNLIKSYTAELNFLILIYLLVAAVVPTIGMTVMIVFSVFGALEVNEMMFLGIVGFSFVVQMMLAGYMLIKRPHLY
;
A
#
# COMPACT_ATOMS: atom_id res chain seq x y z
N THR A 1 2.20 12.10 24.82
CA THR A 1 1.26 10.98 24.97
C THR A 1 -0.16 11.50 25.13
N ASN A 2 -0.90 11.69 24.02
CA ASN A 2 -2.33 12.06 24.02
C ASN A 2 -3.08 11.05 23.13
N SER A 3 -2.97 9.76 23.44
CA SER A 3 -3.80 8.75 22.77
C SER A 3 -5.17 8.76 23.44
N GLU A 4 -6.16 9.35 22.78
CA GLU A 4 -7.60 9.29 23.14
C GLU A 4 -8.03 7.85 23.45
N TYR A 5 -7.49 6.89 22.70
CA TYR A 5 -7.77 5.47 22.83
C TYR A 5 -7.28 4.91 24.18
N LEU A 6 -6.04 5.25 24.57
CA LEU A 6 -5.48 4.86 25.86
C LEU A 6 -6.28 5.46 27.03
N LYS A 7 -6.71 6.72 26.90
CA LYS A 7 -7.53 7.41 27.89
C LYS A 7 -8.90 6.73 28.07
N LYS A 8 -9.51 6.30 26.96
CA LYS A 8 -10.79 5.58 26.96
C LYS A 8 -10.68 4.18 27.57
N ILE A 9 -9.60 3.46 27.28
CA ILE A 9 -9.30 2.13 27.87
C ILE A 9 -9.09 2.24 29.38
N ILE A 10 -8.26 3.18 29.83
CA ILE A 10 -7.99 3.39 31.26
C ILE A 10 -9.28 3.78 31.98
N TRP A 11 -10.09 4.66 31.38
CA TRP A 11 -11.38 5.05 31.96
C TRP A 11 -12.34 3.86 32.10
N GLN A 12 -12.43 2.98 31.09
CA GLN A 12 -13.28 1.78 31.17
C GLN A 12 -12.79 0.79 32.24
N LEU A 13 -11.48 0.59 32.36
CA LEU A 13 -10.88 -0.27 33.40
C LEU A 13 -11.16 0.27 34.80
N VAL A 14 -10.90 1.55 35.03
CA VAL A 14 -11.10 2.22 36.32
C VAL A 14 -12.57 2.22 36.71
N THR A 15 -13.47 2.52 35.79
CA THR A 15 -14.93 2.53 36.05
C THR A 15 -15.45 1.14 36.42
N THR A 16 -14.97 0.09 35.76
CA THR A 16 -15.36 -1.30 36.07
C THR A 16 -14.85 -1.74 37.46
N LEU A 17 -13.63 -1.33 37.82
CA LEU A 17 -13.05 -1.56 39.16
C LEU A 17 -13.84 -0.86 40.27
N TYR A 18 -14.21 0.41 40.10
CA TYR A 18 -15.00 1.16 41.09
C TYR A 18 -16.44 0.63 41.23
N ALA A 19 -17.03 0.11 40.16
CA ALA A 19 -18.38 -0.45 40.16
C ALA A 19 -18.48 -1.85 40.78
N GLY A 20 -17.36 -2.50 41.12
CA GLY A 20 -17.33 -3.91 41.56
C GLY A 20 -17.83 -4.88 40.48
N ALA A 21 -17.94 -4.42 39.24
CA ALA A 21 -18.41 -5.20 38.11
C ALA A 21 -17.34 -6.19 37.64
N ASN A 22 -17.76 -7.28 37.00
CA ASN A 22 -16.85 -8.33 36.56
C ASN A 22 -15.81 -7.77 35.56
N LEU A 23 -14.57 -7.60 36.04
CA LEU A 23 -13.44 -7.07 35.27
C LEU A 23 -13.19 -7.87 33.98
N SER A 24 -13.50 -9.17 34.00
CA SER A 24 -13.37 -10.06 32.85
C SER A 24 -14.25 -9.61 31.66
N VAL A 25 -15.43 -9.05 31.93
CA VAL A 25 -16.34 -8.55 30.89
C VAL A 25 -15.80 -7.27 30.25
N ALA A 26 -15.28 -6.34 31.05
CA ALA A 26 -14.69 -5.11 30.56
C ALA A 26 -13.39 -5.37 29.77
N LEU A 27 -12.55 -6.29 30.27
CA LEU A 27 -11.30 -6.67 29.60
C LEU A 27 -11.59 -7.34 28.25
N ASN A 28 -12.55 -8.26 28.19
CA ASN A 28 -12.99 -8.88 26.92
C ASN A 28 -13.51 -7.83 25.94
N SER A 29 -14.30 -6.85 26.41
CA SER A 29 -14.81 -5.76 25.56
C SER A 29 -13.67 -4.91 24.98
N ILE A 30 -12.66 -4.58 25.78
CA ILE A 30 -11.47 -3.83 25.33
C ILE A 30 -10.66 -4.65 24.32
N VAL A 31 -10.47 -5.96 24.57
CA VAL A 31 -9.77 -6.87 23.65
C VAL A 31 -10.52 -6.96 22.32
N HIS A 32 -11.84 -7.14 22.33
CA HIS A 32 -12.65 -7.15 21.12
C HIS A 32 -12.52 -5.83 20.34
N MET A 33 -12.61 -4.70 21.04
CA MET A 33 -12.44 -3.38 20.42
C MET A 33 -11.07 -3.21 19.75
N LEU A 34 -10.00 -3.69 20.40
CA LEU A 34 -8.64 -3.63 19.87
C LEU A 34 -8.46 -4.56 18.66
N VAL A 35 -9.02 -5.76 18.71
CA VAL A 35 -9.00 -6.71 17.59
C VAL A 35 -9.73 -6.12 16.39
N ASP A 36 -10.91 -5.52 16.59
CA ASP A 36 -11.67 -4.88 15.51
C ASP A 36 -10.94 -3.66 14.95
N TYR A 37 -10.29 -2.87 15.80
CA TYR A 37 -9.48 -1.73 15.38
C TYR A 37 -8.29 -2.18 14.52
N ASN A 38 -7.51 -3.17 14.98
CA ASN A 38 -6.41 -3.73 14.19
C ASN A 38 -6.89 -4.33 12.87
N ARG A 39 -8.03 -5.02 12.88
CA ARG A 39 -8.62 -5.58 11.66
C ARG A 39 -9.01 -4.49 10.66
N ASN A 40 -9.56 -3.37 11.13
CA ASN A 40 -9.89 -2.23 10.28
C ASN A 40 -8.64 -1.52 9.74
N LEU A 41 -7.59 -1.38 10.55
CA LEU A 41 -6.30 -0.86 10.10
C LEU A 41 -5.69 -1.73 9.00
N ILE A 42 -5.67 -3.06 9.20
CA ILE A 42 -5.17 -4.01 8.20
C ILE A 42 -6.00 -3.91 6.91
N LYS A 43 -7.33 -3.83 7.01
CA LYS A 43 -8.20 -3.66 5.84
C LYS A 43 -7.91 -2.36 5.08
N SER A 44 -7.81 -1.23 5.77
CA SER A 44 -7.49 0.06 5.16
C SER A 44 -6.12 0.02 4.47
N TYR A 45 -5.11 -0.52 5.16
CA TYR A 45 -3.79 -0.70 4.61
C TYR A 45 -3.79 -1.60 3.37
N THR A 46 -4.52 -2.73 3.41
CA THR A 46 -4.64 -3.65 2.28
C THR A 46 -5.28 -2.97 1.07
N ALA A 47 -6.30 -2.15 1.30
CA ALA A 47 -6.95 -1.38 0.24
C ALA A 47 -5.99 -0.36 -0.40
N GLU A 48 -5.24 0.38 0.42
CA GLU A 48 -4.21 1.31 -0.08
C GLU A 48 -3.10 0.59 -0.86
N LEU A 49 -2.62 -0.55 -0.34
CA LEU A 49 -1.58 -1.33 -1.00
C LEU A 49 -2.07 -1.87 -2.35
N ASN A 50 -3.29 -2.41 -2.41
CA ASN A 50 -3.89 -2.90 -3.65
C ASN A 50 -3.99 -1.78 -4.69
N PHE A 51 -4.39 -0.58 -4.29
CA PHE A 51 -4.43 0.58 -5.18
C PHE A 51 -3.04 0.95 -5.71
N LEU A 52 -2.01 0.91 -4.86
CA LEU A 52 -0.63 1.16 -5.29
C LEU A 52 -0.09 0.07 -6.22
N ILE A 53 -0.44 -1.19 -5.98
CA ILE A 53 -0.09 -2.31 -6.88
C ILE A 53 -0.72 -2.10 -8.26
N LEU A 54 -1.98 -1.66 -8.32
CA LEU A 54 -2.65 -1.35 -9.59
C LEU A 54 -1.92 -0.25 -10.35
N ILE A 55 -1.53 0.84 -9.67
CA ILE A 55 -0.73 1.92 -10.27
C ILE A 55 0.62 1.39 -10.77
N TYR A 56 1.30 0.56 -9.98
CA TYR A 56 2.56 -0.06 -10.36
C TYR A 56 2.40 -0.87 -11.65
N LEU A 57 1.40 -1.75 -11.73
CA LEU A 57 1.17 -2.56 -12.92
C LEU A 57 0.87 -1.69 -14.15
N LEU A 58 0.07 -0.64 -13.99
CA LEU A 58 -0.30 0.25 -15.10
C LEU A 58 0.91 1.06 -15.60
N VAL A 59 1.61 1.75 -14.70
CA VAL A 59 2.66 2.70 -15.10
C VAL A 59 3.99 2.01 -15.36
N ALA A 60 4.37 1.07 -14.50
CA ALA A 60 5.69 0.45 -14.59
C ALA A 60 5.76 -0.65 -15.65
N ALA A 61 4.64 -1.35 -15.94
CA ALA A 61 4.62 -2.46 -16.88
C ALA A 61 3.77 -2.18 -18.13
N VAL A 62 2.53 -1.72 -17.99
CA VAL A 62 1.61 -1.56 -19.14
C VAL A 62 2.04 -0.40 -20.05
N VAL A 63 2.32 0.79 -19.49
CA VAL A 63 2.76 1.96 -20.27
C VAL A 63 3.99 1.69 -21.14
N PRO A 64 5.11 1.14 -20.63
CA PRO A 64 6.27 0.87 -21.47
C PRO A 64 5.99 -0.21 -22.52
N THR A 65 5.17 -1.22 -22.20
CA THR A 65 4.82 -2.27 -23.16
C THR A 65 3.97 -1.73 -24.32
N ILE A 66 2.92 -0.98 -24.01
CA ILE A 66 2.07 -0.37 -25.05
C ILE A 66 2.86 0.68 -25.83
N GLY A 67 3.65 1.52 -25.14
CA GLY A 67 4.49 2.53 -25.79
C GLY A 67 5.47 1.92 -26.79
N MET A 68 6.09 0.79 -26.43
CA MET A 68 6.97 0.04 -27.32
C MET A 68 6.21 -0.53 -28.52
N THR A 69 5.05 -1.16 -28.31
CA THR A 69 4.21 -1.68 -29.39
C THR A 69 3.80 -0.57 -30.38
N VAL A 70 3.37 0.59 -29.87
CA VAL A 70 2.98 1.73 -30.71
C VAL A 70 4.17 2.26 -31.50
N MET A 71 5.35 2.36 -30.88
CA MET A 71 6.57 2.76 -31.60
C MET A 71 6.94 1.79 -32.73
N ILE A 72 6.85 0.49 -32.48
CA ILE A 72 7.11 -0.54 -33.51
C ILE A 72 6.13 -0.37 -34.67
N VAL A 73 4.85 -0.18 -34.38
CA VAL A 73 3.82 0.03 -35.41
C VAL A 73 4.12 1.28 -36.24
N PHE A 74 4.48 2.41 -35.62
CA PHE A 74 4.86 3.63 -36.36
C PHE A 74 6.14 3.47 -37.18
N SER A 75 7.05 2.59 -36.75
CA SER A 75 8.25 2.30 -37.52
C SER A 75 7.95 1.60 -38.84
N VAL A 76 6.95 0.71 -38.86
CA VAL A 76 6.50 0.04 -40.08
C VAL A 76 5.95 1.03 -41.11
N PHE A 77 5.35 2.14 -40.67
CA PHE A 77 4.85 3.20 -41.55
C PHE A 77 5.94 4.17 -42.04
N GLY A 78 7.21 3.98 -41.65
CA GLY A 78 8.32 4.85 -42.05
C GLY A 78 8.31 6.23 -41.39
N ALA A 79 7.44 6.46 -40.40
CA ALA A 79 7.35 7.74 -39.69
C ALA A 79 8.43 7.91 -38.62
N LEU A 80 8.94 6.80 -38.07
CA LEU A 80 9.97 6.77 -37.03
C LEU A 80 10.93 5.60 -37.27
N GLU A 81 12.20 5.87 -37.56
CA GLU A 81 13.22 4.83 -37.60
C GLU A 81 13.59 4.43 -36.17
N VAL A 82 13.21 3.21 -35.76
CA VAL A 82 13.57 2.68 -34.44
C VAL A 82 15.00 2.17 -34.52
N ASN A 83 15.93 3.00 -34.04
CA ASN A 83 17.32 2.63 -33.86
C ASN A 83 17.47 1.71 -32.63
N GLU A 84 18.42 0.76 -32.68
CA GLU A 84 18.82 -0.10 -31.57
C GLU A 84 19.12 0.71 -30.29
N MET A 85 19.72 1.90 -30.43
CA MET A 85 19.99 2.78 -29.29
C MET A 85 18.71 3.34 -28.64
N MET A 86 17.68 3.66 -29.42
CA MET A 86 16.38 4.09 -28.90
C MET A 86 15.68 2.96 -28.15
N PHE A 87 15.70 1.75 -28.72
CA PHE A 87 15.12 0.57 -28.10
C PHE A 87 15.76 0.27 -26.74
N LEU A 88 17.10 0.24 -26.70
CA LEU A 88 17.87 -0.03 -25.48
C LEU A 88 17.67 1.08 -24.43
N GLY A 89 17.53 2.34 -24.88
CA GLY A 89 17.19 3.48 -24.02
C GLY A 89 15.80 3.34 -23.37
N ILE A 90 14.78 2.93 -24.11
CA ILE A 90 13.42 2.73 -23.58
C ILE A 90 13.39 1.57 -22.58
N VAL A 91 14.05 0.45 -22.89
CA VAL A 91 14.16 -0.69 -21.98
C VAL A 91 14.89 -0.29 -20.70
N GLY A 92 16.02 0.40 -20.81
CA GLY A 92 16.78 0.89 -19.67
C GLY A 92 15.98 1.86 -18.80
N PHE A 93 15.29 2.82 -19.42
CA PHE A 93 14.42 3.76 -18.71
C PHE A 93 13.27 3.04 -17.99
N SER A 94 12.60 2.11 -18.68
CA SER A 94 11.54 1.30 -18.08
C SER A 94 12.03 0.50 -16.88
N PHE A 95 13.23 -0.07 -16.96
CA PHE A 95 13.83 -0.82 -15.87
C PHE A 95 14.11 0.06 -14.64
N VAL A 96 14.65 1.27 -14.84
CA VAL A 96 14.89 2.22 -13.73
C VAL A 96 13.57 2.64 -13.07
N VAL A 97 12.55 2.96 -13.86
CA VAL A 97 11.22 3.34 -13.35
C VAL A 97 10.59 2.18 -12.56
N GLN A 98 10.68 0.95 -13.05
CA GLN A 98 10.21 -0.25 -12.34
C GLN A 98 10.93 -0.43 -11.00
N MET A 99 12.25 -0.30 -10.98
CA MET A 99 13.04 -0.39 -9.74
C MET A 99 12.67 0.70 -8.72
N MET A 100 12.48 1.94 -9.17
CA MET A 100 12.05 3.05 -8.30
C MET A 100 10.67 2.79 -7.69
N LEU A 101 9.69 2.39 -8.50
CA LEU A 101 8.33 2.14 -8.03
C LEU A 101 8.25 0.90 -7.13
N ALA A 102 9.00 -0.16 -7.45
CA ALA A 102 9.13 -1.33 -6.60
C ALA A 102 9.77 -0.99 -5.24
N GLY A 103 10.81 -0.14 -5.24
CA GLY A 103 11.43 0.39 -4.03
C GLY A 103 10.45 1.19 -3.17
N TYR A 104 9.66 2.08 -3.78
CA TYR A 104 8.61 2.82 -3.07
C TYR A 104 7.57 1.87 -2.42
N MET A 105 7.17 0.80 -3.11
CA MET A 105 6.25 -0.20 -2.56
C MET A 105 6.86 -0.98 -1.38
N LEU A 106 8.16 -1.27 -1.42
CA LEU A 106 8.86 -1.95 -0.33
C LEU A 106 8.91 -1.11 0.95
N ILE A 107 9.10 0.21 0.82
CA ILE A 107 9.15 1.14 1.96
C ILE A 107 7.78 1.32 2.62
N LYS A 108 6.69 1.22 1.84
CA LYS A 108 5.32 1.38 2.36
C LYS A 108 4.79 0.18 3.14
N ARG A 109 5.58 -0.89 3.31
CA ARG A 109 5.22 -2.05 4.14
C ARG A 109 5.02 -1.59 5.59
N PRO A 110 3.87 -1.89 6.23
CA PRO A 110 3.53 -1.39 7.54
C PRO A 110 4.37 -2.17 8.52
N HIS A 111 5.09 -1.42 9.35
CA HIS A 111 5.71 -1.99 10.53
C HIS A 111 4.58 -2.41 11.48
N LEU A 112 4.25 -3.71 11.44
CA LEU A 112 3.47 -4.36 12.47
C LEU A 112 4.40 -4.49 13.69
N TYR A 113 4.26 -3.58 14.65
CA TYR A 113 4.79 -3.73 16.01
C TYR A 113 3.66 -4.16 16.94
#